data_AF-A0A662BZW0-F1
#
_entry.id   AF-A0A662BZW0-F1
#
_cell.length_a   1.000
_cell.length_b   1.000
_cell.length_c   1.000
_cell.angle_alpha   90.00
_cell.angle_beta   90.00
_cell.angle_gamma   90.00
#
_symmetry.space_group_name_H-M   'P 1'
#
loop_
_entity.id
_entity.type
_entity.pdbx_description
1 polymer ?
#
loop_
_entity_poly.entity_id
_entity_poly.type
_entity_poly.pdbx_seq_one_letter_code
_entity_poly.pdbx_strand_id
1 'polypeptide(L)'
;MVVYCFKCGTKNTGRSSCYKCSTLLINDIDNDGIPEYSRDAVKLLCTRCNTFNRVTFETNCKNCGGPLPEVQDENSRISRGKVPTPPPRKIPEDYVNRINKQKKWYNQLKNLEIFKNGIATEGELADIYINTSRSINGKNPWIIEYEFETKSGKFITSKKQTWNKNNQFRKINDLLWVLYKADNPYMNVIWPPLD
;
A
#
# COMPACT_ATOMS: atom_id res chain seq x y z
N MET A 1 -20.91 -19.68 25.18
CA MET A 1 -20.06 -19.05 24.17
C MET A 1 -18.74 -19.80 24.10
N VAL A 2 -18.37 -20.24 22.91
CA VAL A 2 -17.13 -20.98 22.63
C VAL A 2 -16.20 -20.02 21.91
N VAL A 3 -15.02 -19.75 22.46
CA VAL A 3 -14.09 -18.76 21.92
C VAL A 3 -12.71 -19.39 21.73
N TYR A 4 -12.11 -19.22 20.57
CA TYR A 4 -10.75 -19.69 20.28
C TYR A 4 -9.73 -18.60 20.63
N CYS A 5 -8.65 -18.98 21.30
CA CYS A 5 -7.58 -18.04 21.64
C CYS A 5 -6.80 -17.65 20.39
N PHE A 6 -6.79 -16.37 20.02
CA PHE A 6 -6.06 -15.87 18.85
C PHE A 6 -4.53 -16.09 18.94
N LYS A 7 -3.97 -16.19 20.15
CA LYS A 7 -2.54 -16.39 20.36
C LYS A 7 -2.09 -17.84 20.17
N CYS A 8 -2.92 -18.81 20.58
CA CYS A 8 -2.50 -20.22 20.62
C CYS A 8 -3.49 -21.22 20.01
N GLY A 9 -4.59 -20.75 19.42
CA GLY A 9 -5.62 -21.57 18.77
C GLY A 9 -6.46 -22.43 19.73
N THR A 10 -6.24 -22.34 21.03
CA THR A 10 -6.92 -23.20 22.01
C THR A 10 -8.39 -22.83 22.14
N LYS A 11 -9.29 -23.81 22.07
CA LYS A 11 -10.74 -23.66 22.29
C LYS A 11 -11.04 -23.41 23.77
N ASN A 12 -11.82 -22.39 24.10
CA ASN A 12 -12.23 -22.07 25.47
C ASN A 12 -13.76 -21.97 25.53
N THR A 13 -14.34 -22.27 26.69
CA THR A 13 -15.80 -22.20 26.90
C THR A 13 -16.07 -21.41 28.19
N GLY A 14 -16.82 -20.32 28.10
CA GLY A 14 -17.26 -19.55 29.26
C GLY A 14 -16.13 -18.85 30.04
N ARG A 15 -15.05 -18.43 29.36
CA ARG A 15 -13.91 -17.72 29.99
C ARG A 15 -13.61 -16.42 29.25
N SER A 16 -13.17 -15.41 29.99
CA SER A 16 -12.65 -14.14 29.46
C SER A 16 -11.14 -14.18 29.17
N SER A 17 -10.46 -15.28 29.51
CA SER A 17 -9.03 -15.50 29.24
C SER A 17 -8.74 -16.95 28.86
N CYS A 18 -7.73 -17.15 28.02
CA CYS A 18 -7.34 -18.46 27.54
C CYS A 18 -6.73 -19.29 28.65
N TYR A 19 -7.24 -20.49 28.88
CA TYR A 19 -6.70 -21.35 29.94
C TYR A 19 -5.27 -21.83 29.67
N LYS A 20 -4.80 -21.81 28.41
CA LYS A 20 -3.47 -22.30 28.04
C LYS A 20 -2.38 -21.22 28.12
N CYS A 21 -2.69 -19.99 27.73
CA CYS A 21 -1.68 -18.93 27.62
C CYS A 21 -2.09 -17.60 28.29
N SER A 22 -3.18 -17.59 29.06
CA SER A 22 -3.71 -16.47 29.84
C SER A 22 -4.09 -15.22 29.05
N THR A 23 -3.99 -15.26 27.72
CA THR A 23 -4.38 -14.17 26.83
C THR A 23 -5.87 -13.90 26.93
N LEU A 24 -6.27 -12.64 27.05
CA LEU A 24 -7.66 -12.23 27.07
C LEU A 24 -8.38 -12.71 25.80
N LEU A 25 -9.57 -13.29 26.00
CA LEU A 25 -10.45 -13.75 24.94
C LEU A 25 -11.44 -12.61 24.67
N ILE A 26 -11.33 -12.02 23.49
CA ILE A 26 -12.20 -10.91 23.07
C ILE A 26 -13.53 -11.50 22.61
N ASN A 27 -14.63 -10.82 22.94
CA ASN A 27 -15.99 -11.27 22.67
C ASN A 27 -16.20 -11.57 21.18
N ASP A 28 -16.66 -12.78 20.90
CA ASP A 28 -17.09 -13.26 19.59
C ASP A 28 -18.62 -13.41 19.68
N ILE A 29 -19.33 -12.35 19.26
CA ILE A 29 -20.77 -12.20 19.51
C ILE A 29 -21.61 -13.22 18.73
N ASP A 30 -21.18 -13.63 17.53
CA ASP A 30 -21.93 -14.59 16.70
C ASP A 30 -21.34 -16.01 16.71
N ASN A 31 -20.27 -16.24 17.49
CA ASN A 31 -19.74 -17.56 17.85
C ASN A 31 -19.15 -18.30 16.63
N ASP A 32 -18.66 -17.55 15.63
CA ASP A 32 -18.02 -18.05 14.39
C ASP A 32 -16.52 -18.37 14.56
N GLY A 33 -15.95 -18.09 15.73
CA GLY A 33 -14.54 -18.25 16.06
C GLY A 33 -13.66 -17.11 15.55
N ILE A 34 -14.26 -16.02 15.07
CA ILE A 34 -13.58 -14.85 14.52
C ILE A 34 -13.86 -13.67 15.47
N PRO A 35 -12.83 -13.10 16.12
CA PRO A 35 -13.02 -11.89 16.93
C PRO A 35 -13.67 -10.78 16.11
N GLU A 36 -14.53 -9.95 16.69
CA GLU A 36 -15.29 -8.96 15.92
C GLU A 36 -14.38 -7.95 15.18
N TYR A 37 -13.25 -7.56 15.77
CA TYR A 37 -12.20 -6.76 15.11
C TYR A 37 -11.52 -7.48 13.92
N SER A 38 -11.66 -8.80 13.83
CA SER A 38 -11.19 -9.65 12.73
C SER A 38 -12.26 -9.82 11.65
N ARG A 39 -13.51 -9.37 11.83
CA ARG A 39 -14.45 -9.27 10.69
C ARG A 39 -14.14 -8.05 9.81
N ASP A 40 -13.50 -7.06 10.41
CA ASP A 40 -12.73 -6.01 9.74
C ASP A 40 -11.29 -6.45 9.42
N ALA A 41 -11.03 -7.76 9.26
CA ALA A 41 -9.73 -8.25 8.81
C ALA A 41 -9.36 -7.53 7.52
N VAL A 42 -8.45 -6.58 7.67
CA VAL A 42 -7.85 -5.82 6.59
C VAL A 42 -7.51 -6.83 5.49
N LYS A 43 -8.04 -6.62 4.29
CA LYS A 43 -7.73 -7.50 3.16
C LYS A 43 -6.47 -6.93 2.52
N LEU A 44 -5.34 -7.59 2.74
CA LEU A 44 -4.10 -7.21 2.09
C LEU A 44 -4.11 -7.74 0.65
N LEU A 45 -4.13 -6.83 -0.31
CA LEU A 45 -3.87 -7.21 -1.68
C LEU A 45 -2.38 -7.48 -1.85
N CYS A 46 -2.04 -8.67 -2.31
CA CYS A 46 -0.67 -8.96 -2.72
C CYS A 46 -0.31 -8.14 -3.96
N THR A 47 0.67 -7.25 -3.84
CA THR A 47 1.13 -6.37 -4.93
C THR A 47 1.78 -7.12 -6.09
N ARG A 48 2.13 -8.42 -5.90
CA ARG A 48 2.75 -9.25 -6.94
C ARG A 48 1.74 -10.00 -7.80
N CYS A 49 0.67 -10.54 -7.20
CA CYS A 49 -0.28 -11.41 -7.90
C CYS A 49 -1.75 -11.00 -7.75
N ASN A 50 -2.03 -9.87 -7.10
CA ASN A 50 -3.37 -9.35 -6.85
C ASN A 50 -4.31 -10.32 -6.12
N THR A 51 -3.77 -11.31 -5.41
CA THR A 51 -4.57 -12.16 -4.52
C THR A 51 -4.85 -11.41 -3.22
N PHE A 52 -6.10 -11.43 -2.76
CA PHE A 52 -6.45 -10.93 -1.43
C PHE A 52 -6.00 -11.94 -0.37
N ASN A 53 -5.23 -11.47 0.59
CA ASN A 53 -4.80 -12.23 1.75
C ASN A 53 -5.53 -11.67 2.97
N ARG A 54 -5.91 -12.54 3.89
CA ARG A 54 -6.46 -12.10 5.18
C ARG A 54 -5.29 -11.62 6.02
N VAL A 55 -5.44 -10.49 6.70
CA VAL A 55 -4.51 -10.13 7.77
C VAL A 55 -4.52 -11.23 8.82
N THR A 56 -3.43 -11.96 8.81
CA THR A 56 -2.94 -12.81 9.89
C THR A 56 -1.46 -12.45 10.03
N PHE A 57 -0.73 -12.99 11.01
CA PHE A 57 0.72 -12.75 11.19
C PHE A 57 1.60 -13.22 10.00
N GLU A 58 1.00 -13.50 8.84
CA GLU A 58 1.64 -13.95 7.62
C GLU A 58 2.34 -12.78 6.91
N THR A 59 3.67 -12.87 6.80
CA THR A 59 4.48 -11.89 6.07
C THR A 59 4.50 -12.14 4.55
N ASN A 60 3.88 -13.22 4.07
CA ASN A 60 3.97 -13.70 2.70
C ASN A 60 2.59 -14.11 2.15
N CYS A 61 2.37 -13.88 0.86
CA CYS A 61 1.12 -14.19 0.18
C CYS A 61 0.90 -15.70 0.05
N LYS A 62 -0.29 -16.19 0.40
CA LYS A 62 -0.66 -17.62 0.29
C LYS A 62 -0.61 -18.19 -1.12
N ASN A 63 -0.78 -17.32 -2.13
CA ASN A 63 -0.84 -17.76 -3.52
C ASN A 63 0.54 -17.73 -4.20
N CYS A 64 1.31 -16.65 -4.05
CA CYS A 64 2.57 -16.47 -4.79
C CYS A 64 3.84 -16.42 -3.92
N GLY A 65 3.71 -16.52 -2.60
CA GLY A 65 4.81 -16.42 -1.64
C GLY A 65 5.48 -15.03 -1.55
N GLY A 66 5.00 -14.03 -2.31
CA GLY A 66 5.54 -12.66 -2.29
C GLY A 66 5.25 -11.94 -0.97
N PRO A 67 6.10 -10.98 -0.54
CA PRO A 67 5.91 -10.29 0.72
C PRO A 67 4.58 -9.53 0.74
N LEU A 68 3.85 -9.65 1.85
CA LEU A 68 2.64 -8.86 2.09
C LEU A 68 2.99 -7.52 2.73
N PRO A 69 2.17 -6.48 2.53
CA PRO A 69 2.32 -5.23 3.26
C PRO A 69 2.21 -5.51 4.77
N GLU A 70 3.05 -4.87 5.56
CA GLU A 70 2.95 -4.91 7.02
C GLU A 70 1.63 -4.26 7.45
N VAL A 71 0.88 -4.94 8.32
CA VAL A 71 -0.37 -4.43 8.87
C VAL A 71 0.00 -3.68 10.12
N GLN A 72 -0.11 -2.36 10.05
CA GLN A 72 -0.12 -1.55 11.25
C GLN A 72 -1.59 -1.26 11.58
N ASP A 73 -1.89 -1.02 12.85
CA ASP A 73 -3.27 -0.90 13.38
C ASP A 73 -4.13 0.11 12.58
N GLU A 74 -5.45 0.08 12.79
CA GLU A 74 -6.42 0.94 12.09
C GLU A 74 -6.15 2.46 12.23
N ASN A 75 -5.31 2.86 13.17
CA ASN A 75 -4.88 4.25 13.39
C ASN A 75 -3.44 4.53 12.95
N SER A 76 -2.72 3.52 12.47
CA SER A 76 -1.35 3.63 12.03
C SER A 76 -1.26 4.05 10.57
N ARG A 77 -0.33 4.96 10.31
CA ARG A 77 0.04 5.36 8.95
C ARG A 77 0.50 4.14 8.17
N ILE A 78 0.14 4.04 6.89
CA ILE A 78 0.74 3.02 6.03
C ILE A 78 2.24 3.31 5.95
N SER A 79 3.05 2.33 6.34
CA SER A 79 4.50 2.39 6.18
C SER A 79 4.84 2.55 4.70
N ARG A 80 5.75 3.49 4.40
CA ARG A 80 6.31 3.73 3.05
C ARG A 80 6.95 2.51 2.40
N GLY A 81 7.18 1.44 3.17
CA GLY A 81 7.87 0.24 2.73
C GLY A 81 9.38 0.46 2.59
N LYS A 82 10.04 -0.48 1.90
CA LYS A 82 11.50 -0.44 1.74
C LYS A 82 11.92 0.76 0.90
N VAL A 83 12.99 1.43 1.35
CA VAL A 83 13.66 2.49 0.59
C VAL A 83 14.01 1.98 -0.83
N PRO A 84 13.78 2.78 -1.88
CA PRO A 84 14.25 2.44 -3.22
C PRO A 84 15.75 2.19 -3.20
N THR A 85 16.23 1.20 -3.98
CA THR A 85 17.68 0.98 -4.13
C THR A 85 18.35 2.25 -4.66
N PRO A 86 19.64 2.50 -4.37
CA PRO A 86 20.35 3.63 -4.97
C PRO A 86 20.33 3.58 -6.51
N PRO A 87 20.32 4.74 -7.21
CA PRO A 87 20.46 4.78 -8.66
C PRO A 87 21.89 4.34 -9.08
N PRO A 88 22.07 3.74 -10.27
CA PRO A 88 21.02 3.38 -11.24
C PRO A 88 20.23 2.14 -10.79
N ARG A 89 18.90 2.26 -10.76
CA ARG A 89 18.01 1.16 -10.35
C ARG A 89 17.73 0.22 -11.50
N LYS A 90 17.77 -1.08 -11.23
CA LYS A 90 17.29 -2.09 -12.17
C LYS A 90 15.76 -2.11 -12.15
N ILE A 91 15.15 -1.71 -13.26
CA ILE A 91 13.70 -1.80 -13.44
C ILE A 91 13.35 -3.21 -13.92
N PRO A 92 12.31 -3.86 -13.36
CA PRO A 92 11.86 -5.16 -13.86
C PRO A 92 11.47 -5.12 -15.34
N GLU A 93 11.90 -6.11 -16.11
CA GLU A 93 11.66 -6.19 -17.56
C GLU A 93 10.15 -6.16 -17.90
N ASP A 94 9.34 -6.85 -17.10
CA ASP A 94 7.88 -6.84 -17.25
C ASP A 94 7.28 -5.43 -17.15
N TYR A 95 7.83 -4.58 -16.27
CA TYR A 95 7.39 -3.20 -16.13
C TYR A 95 7.73 -2.38 -17.37
N VAL A 96 8.95 -2.55 -17.90
CA VAL A 96 9.39 -1.92 -19.16
C VAL A 96 8.50 -2.37 -20.32
N ASN A 97 8.22 -3.66 -20.44
CA ASN A 97 7.37 -4.24 -21.46
C ASN A 97 5.93 -3.71 -21.39
N ARG A 98 5.35 -3.59 -20.19
CA ARG A 98 4.02 -3.00 -20.00
C ARG A 98 3.97 -1.55 -20.45
N ILE A 99 5.00 -0.75 -20.16
CA ILE A 99 5.10 0.63 -20.63
C ILE A 99 5.19 0.68 -22.15
N ASN A 100 6.08 -0.09 -22.75
CA ASN A 100 6.28 -0.11 -24.21
C ASN A 100 5.02 -0.53 -24.98
N LYS A 101 4.16 -1.35 -24.38
CA LYS A 101 2.90 -1.80 -25.00
C LYS A 101 1.80 -0.73 -25.01
N GLN A 102 1.88 0.30 -24.17
CA GLN A 102 0.88 1.36 -24.11
C GLN A 102 1.22 2.50 -25.09
N LYS A 103 0.31 2.81 -26.02
CA LYS A 103 0.48 3.84 -27.09
C LYS A 103 0.63 5.30 -26.60
N LYS A 104 0.71 5.57 -25.28
CA LYS A 104 0.94 6.91 -24.68
C LYS A 104 2.42 7.11 -24.28
N TRP A 105 3.29 6.93 -25.27
CA TRP A 105 4.73 6.73 -25.12
C TRP A 105 5.51 7.89 -24.46
N TYR A 106 5.10 9.15 -24.64
CA TYR A 106 5.91 10.31 -24.23
C TYR A 106 5.99 10.54 -22.70
N ASN A 107 4.88 10.40 -21.97
CA ASN A 107 4.86 10.60 -20.50
C ASN A 107 5.41 9.40 -19.72
N GLN A 108 5.49 8.22 -20.35
CA GLN A 108 5.90 6.99 -19.70
C GLN A 108 7.42 6.79 -19.74
N LEU A 109 8.09 7.24 -20.81
CA LEU A 109 9.56 7.27 -20.91
C LEU A 109 10.18 8.23 -19.88
N LYS A 110 9.54 9.39 -19.63
CA LYS A 110 9.97 10.33 -18.58
C LYS A 110 9.94 9.70 -17.18
N ASN A 111 8.91 8.90 -16.90
CA ASN A 111 8.84 8.18 -15.62
C ASN A 111 9.91 7.09 -15.52
N LEU A 112 10.21 6.38 -16.62
CA LEU A 112 11.26 5.36 -16.63
C LEU A 112 12.64 5.95 -16.28
N GLU A 113 12.97 7.14 -16.79
CA GLU A 113 14.21 7.83 -16.42
C GLU A 113 14.27 8.11 -14.91
N ILE A 114 13.18 8.64 -14.33
CA ILE A 114 13.11 8.94 -12.90
C ILE A 114 13.15 7.65 -12.06
N PHE A 115 12.53 6.55 -12.51
CA PHE A 115 12.64 5.27 -11.82
C PHE A 115 14.09 4.75 -11.82
N LYS A 116 14.81 4.86 -12.94
CA LYS A 116 16.21 4.43 -13.03
C LYS A 116 17.13 5.33 -12.19
N ASN A 117 17.01 6.64 -12.36
CA ASN A 117 18.06 7.59 -11.96
C ASN A 117 17.62 8.64 -10.94
N GLY A 118 16.33 8.71 -10.62
CA GLY A 118 15.77 9.71 -9.71
C GLY A 118 16.33 9.59 -8.29
N ILE A 119 16.40 10.71 -7.59
CA ILE A 119 16.78 10.76 -6.18
C ILE A 119 15.57 10.32 -5.36
N ALA A 120 15.78 9.39 -4.42
CA ALA A 120 14.75 8.99 -3.48
C ALA A 120 14.68 9.98 -2.32
N THR A 121 13.46 10.36 -1.95
CA THR A 121 13.16 11.14 -0.75
C THR A 121 11.83 10.69 -0.16
N GLU A 122 11.64 11.02 1.10
CA GLU A 122 10.41 10.76 1.83
C GLU A 122 9.35 11.78 1.41
N GLY A 123 8.11 11.32 1.32
CA GLY A 123 6.97 12.18 1.11
C GLY A 123 5.76 11.69 1.87
N GLU A 124 4.73 12.52 1.89
CA GLU A 124 3.50 12.29 2.63
C GLU A 124 2.30 12.54 1.73
N LEU A 125 1.24 11.74 1.92
CA LEU A 125 -0.03 11.94 1.24
C LEU A 125 -0.73 13.18 1.81
N ALA A 126 -0.90 14.22 0.99
CA ALA A 126 -1.59 15.44 1.38
C ALA A 126 -3.11 15.31 1.18
N ASP A 127 -3.54 14.66 0.09
CA ASP A 127 -4.96 14.44 -0.19
C ASP A 127 -5.17 13.25 -1.13
N ILE A 128 -6.38 12.70 -1.11
CA ILE A 128 -6.82 11.66 -2.03
C ILE A 128 -8.32 11.75 -2.30
N TYR A 129 -8.68 11.86 -3.58
CA TYR A 129 -10.08 11.97 -3.98
C TYR A 129 -10.34 11.38 -5.37
N ILE A 130 -11.62 11.12 -5.64
CA ILE A 130 -12.08 10.67 -6.96
C ILE A 130 -12.27 11.88 -7.86
N ASN A 131 -11.63 11.88 -9.03
CA ASN A 131 -11.89 12.90 -10.04
C ASN A 131 -13.14 12.56 -10.85
N THR A 132 -14.27 13.13 -10.43
CA THR A 132 -15.57 12.93 -11.09
C THR A 132 -15.68 13.55 -12.48
N SER A 133 -14.79 14.51 -12.83
CA SER A 133 -14.80 15.18 -14.15
C SER A 133 -14.33 14.28 -15.30
N ARG A 134 -13.69 13.14 -15.01
CA ARG A 134 -13.20 12.18 -16.01
C ARG A 134 -13.78 10.81 -15.74
N SER A 135 -14.41 10.22 -16.75
CA SER A 135 -14.92 8.85 -16.68
C SER A 135 -14.48 8.03 -17.87
N ILE A 136 -14.12 6.77 -17.63
CA ILE A 136 -13.90 5.74 -18.66
C ILE A 136 -14.68 4.51 -18.21
N ASN A 137 -15.62 4.04 -19.04
CA ASN A 137 -16.48 2.89 -18.74
C ASN A 137 -17.19 3.00 -17.38
N GLY A 138 -17.69 4.20 -17.04
CA GLY A 138 -18.40 4.46 -15.79
C GLY A 138 -17.52 4.43 -14.54
N LYS A 139 -16.19 4.45 -14.69
CA LYS A 139 -15.23 4.54 -13.58
C LYS A 139 -14.56 5.90 -13.63
N ASN A 140 -14.27 6.45 -12.47
CA ASN A 140 -13.50 7.68 -12.30
C ASN A 140 -12.11 7.35 -11.72
N PRO A 141 -11.05 8.09 -12.10
CA PRO A 141 -9.73 7.88 -11.54
C PRO A 141 -9.59 8.51 -10.16
N TRP A 142 -8.66 7.99 -9.37
CA TRP A 142 -8.19 8.62 -8.14
C TRP A 142 -7.13 9.67 -8.47
N ILE A 143 -7.16 10.78 -7.74
CA ILE A 143 -6.10 11.77 -7.67
C ILE A 143 -5.45 11.65 -6.30
N ILE A 144 -4.14 11.56 -6.31
CA ILE A 144 -3.30 11.53 -5.12
C ILE A 144 -2.49 12.81 -5.12
N GLU A 145 -2.69 13.63 -4.10
CA GLU A 145 -1.85 14.80 -3.83
C GLU A 145 -0.85 14.41 -2.74
N TYR A 146 0.41 14.77 -2.95
CA TYR A 146 1.49 14.43 -2.04
C TYR A 146 2.53 15.53 -2.00
N GLU A 147 3.24 15.55 -0.89
CA GLU A 147 4.28 16.53 -0.60
C GLU A 147 5.57 15.83 -0.26
N PHE A 148 6.69 16.44 -0.65
CA PHE A 148 8.02 15.95 -0.32
C PHE A 148 9.03 17.09 -0.30
N GLU A 149 10.13 16.86 0.42
CA GLU A 149 11.26 17.78 0.48
C GLU A 149 12.40 17.26 -0.40
N THR A 150 12.98 18.13 -1.22
CA THR A 150 14.18 17.79 -1.99
C THR A 150 15.42 17.79 -1.09
N LYS A 151 16.51 17.16 -1.55
CA LYS A 151 17.82 17.26 -0.89
C LYS A 151 18.33 18.70 -0.68
N SER A 152 17.82 19.68 -1.42
CA SER A 152 18.17 21.09 -1.26
C SER A 152 17.27 21.84 -0.26
N GLY A 153 16.36 21.14 0.42
CA GLY A 153 15.40 21.72 1.36
C GLY A 153 14.16 22.35 0.72
N LYS A 154 13.91 22.10 -0.57
CA LYS A 154 12.73 22.67 -1.27
C LYS A 154 11.53 21.77 -1.09
N PHE A 155 10.44 22.32 -0.54
CA PHE A 155 9.14 21.63 -0.47
C PHE A 155 8.42 21.67 -1.82
N ILE A 156 7.89 20.52 -2.24
CA ILE A 156 7.17 20.34 -3.50
C ILE A 156 5.85 19.62 -3.23
N THR A 157 4.74 20.22 -3.68
CA THR A 157 3.43 19.56 -3.79
C THR A 157 3.25 19.05 -5.21
N SER A 158 2.79 17.81 -5.37
CA SER A 158 2.58 17.17 -6.67
C SER A 158 1.31 16.32 -6.69
N LYS A 159 0.79 16.06 -7.89
CA LYS A 159 -0.44 15.28 -8.09
C LYS A 159 -0.20 14.10 -9.03
N LYS A 160 -0.76 12.94 -8.69
CA LYS A 160 -0.73 11.75 -9.55
C LYS A 160 -2.15 11.21 -9.74
N GLN A 161 -2.53 11.03 -11.01
CA GLN A 161 -3.75 10.32 -11.36
C GLN A 161 -3.45 8.81 -11.48
N THR A 162 -4.32 7.97 -10.92
CA THR A 162 -4.26 6.50 -11.05
C THR A 162 -5.67 5.92 -11.13
N TRP A 163 -5.80 4.77 -11.80
CA TRP A 163 -7.05 4.03 -11.90
C TRP A 163 -7.13 2.89 -10.87
N ASN A 164 -6.07 2.69 -10.09
CA ASN A 164 -6.01 1.63 -9.10
C ASN A 164 -6.93 1.98 -7.91
N LYS A 165 -7.97 1.16 -7.73
CA LYS A 165 -8.96 1.31 -6.66
C LYS A 165 -8.37 1.13 -5.25
N ASN A 166 -7.21 0.49 -5.12
CA ASN A 166 -6.56 0.28 -3.82
C ASN A 166 -6.20 1.60 -3.13
N ASN A 167 -6.07 2.69 -3.89
CA ASN A 167 -5.79 3.97 -3.28
C ASN A 167 -6.93 4.45 -2.36
N GLN A 168 -8.16 3.92 -2.49
CA GLN A 168 -9.26 4.19 -1.54
C GLN A 168 -8.93 3.85 -0.08
N PHE A 169 -7.91 3.02 0.17
CA PHE A 169 -7.46 2.63 1.51
C PHE A 169 -6.34 3.51 2.06
N ARG A 170 -5.78 4.41 1.22
CA ARG A 170 -4.78 5.37 1.68
C ARG A 170 -5.44 6.47 2.50
N LYS A 171 -4.72 6.96 3.48
CA LYS A 171 -5.14 8.04 4.38
C LYS A 171 -4.19 9.22 4.23
N ILE A 172 -4.72 10.42 4.47
CA ILE A 172 -3.90 11.63 4.60
C ILE A 172 -2.82 11.37 5.67
N ASN A 173 -1.61 11.86 5.41
CA ASN A 173 -0.38 11.62 6.16
C ASN A 173 0.22 10.21 6.04
N ASP A 174 -0.31 9.35 5.15
CA ASP A 174 0.40 8.12 4.79
C ASP A 174 1.77 8.45 4.21
N LEU A 175 2.79 7.70 4.66
CA LEU A 175 4.15 7.90 4.20
C LEU A 175 4.36 7.20 2.86
N LEU A 176 5.13 7.83 1.98
CA LEU A 176 5.47 7.30 0.67
C LEU A 176 6.92 7.61 0.30
N TRP A 177 7.46 6.84 -0.64
CA TRP A 177 8.71 7.19 -1.29
C TRP A 177 8.42 7.99 -2.56
N VAL A 178 9.12 9.10 -2.75
CA VAL A 178 9.11 9.87 -4.00
C VAL A 178 10.47 9.74 -4.67
N LEU A 179 10.47 9.51 -5.97
CA LEU A 179 11.64 9.66 -6.82
C LEU A 179 11.49 10.94 -7.62
N TYR A 180 12.51 11.79 -7.63
CA TYR A 180 12.49 13.05 -8.39
C TYR A 180 13.79 13.29 -9.15
N LYS A 181 13.73 14.11 -10.21
CA LYS A 181 14.91 14.51 -10.99
C LYS A 181 15.63 15.69 -10.32
N ALA A 182 16.95 15.61 -10.14
CA ALA A 182 17.71 16.59 -9.35
C ALA A 182 17.64 18.02 -9.91
N ASP A 183 17.73 18.14 -11.24
CA ASP A 183 17.66 19.38 -12.01
C ASP A 183 16.22 19.92 -12.16
N ASN A 184 15.21 19.05 -12.03
CA ASN A 184 13.80 19.44 -12.08
C ASN A 184 12.94 18.59 -11.13
N PRO A 185 12.78 19.00 -9.86
CA PRO A 185 11.99 18.24 -8.88
C PRO A 185 10.50 18.12 -9.19
N TYR A 186 9.94 18.96 -10.05
CA TYR A 186 8.55 18.81 -10.53
C TYR A 186 8.40 17.60 -11.47
N MET A 187 9.52 17.04 -11.96
CA MET A 187 9.56 15.72 -12.56
C MET A 187 9.78 14.67 -11.46
N ASN A 188 8.69 14.11 -10.96
CA ASN A 188 8.71 13.14 -9.88
C ASN A 188 7.66 12.03 -10.05
N VAL A 189 7.85 10.93 -9.33
CA VAL A 189 6.96 9.76 -9.31
C VAL A 189 6.91 9.15 -7.90
N ILE A 190 5.77 8.58 -7.54
CA ILE A 190 5.62 7.77 -6.33
C ILE A 190 6.28 6.40 -6.54
N TRP A 191 6.96 5.90 -5.50
CA TRP A 191 7.54 4.57 -5.42
C TRP A 191 6.86 3.74 -4.32
N PRO A 192 6.51 2.46 -4.59
CA PRO A 192 6.57 1.80 -5.91
C PRO A 192 5.62 2.45 -6.94
N PRO A 193 5.81 2.20 -8.25
CA PRO A 193 4.95 2.76 -9.28
C PRO A 193 3.47 2.47 -9.01
N LEU A 194 2.63 3.50 -9.14
CA LEU A 194 1.18 3.36 -9.15
C LEU A 194 0.73 2.98 -10.57
N ASP A 195 -0.15 1.99 -10.69
CA ASP A 195 -0.69 1.50 -11.96
C ASP A 195 -1.50 2.55 -12.75
#